data_AF-A0A661Y0V9-F1
#
_entry.id   AF-A0A661Y0V9-F1
#
_cell.length_a   1.000
_cell.length_b   1.000
_cell.length_c   1.000
_cell.angle_alpha   90.00
_cell.angle_beta   90.00
_cell.angle_gamma   90.00
#
_symmetry.space_group_name_H-M   'P 1'
#
loop_
_entity.id
_entity.type
_entity.pdbx_description
1 polymer ?
#
loop_
_entity_poly.entity_id
_entity_poly.type
_entity_poly.pdbx_seq_one_letter_code
_entity_poly.pdbx_strand_id
1 'polypeptide(L)'
;MYDSPNFQKSVELNPNHTYAMLPLVFQTANADGFTNFDDGLIPDIDQNENYSNLGMLGDPAEPLLATAIQEITGVPVPGTRLPFISLETLSESKANSLIYQVMVAEK
;
A
#
# COMPACT_ATOMS: atom_id res chain seq x y z
N MET A 1 -17.60 -4.15 9.49
CA MET A 1 -18.29 -4.26 10.79
C MET A 1 -18.23 -2.91 11.47
N TYR A 2 -19.39 -2.36 11.85
CA TYR A 2 -19.50 -1.05 12.48
C TYR A 2 -19.44 -1.17 14.01
N ASP A 3 -19.17 -0.05 14.69
CA ASP A 3 -19.19 0.06 16.16
C ASP A 3 -20.63 0.16 16.66
N SER A 4 -21.37 -0.95 16.55
CA SER A 4 -22.74 -1.09 17.03
C SER A 4 -22.93 -2.50 17.61
N PRO A 5 -23.88 -2.73 18.53
CA PRO A 5 -24.04 -4.04 19.19
C PRO A 5 -24.25 -5.22 18.24
N ASN A 6 -24.74 -4.96 17.03
CA ASN A 6 -24.96 -5.96 15.99
C ASN A 6 -24.02 -5.80 14.78
N PHE A 7 -23.00 -4.94 14.87
CA PHE A 7 -22.02 -4.64 13.83
C PHE A 7 -22.59 -4.13 12.50
N GLN A 8 -23.86 -3.71 12.50
CA GLN A 8 -24.59 -3.17 11.35
C GLN A 8 -24.66 -1.64 11.42
N LYS A 9 -24.96 -1.02 10.28
CA LYS A 9 -25.26 0.41 10.22
C LYS A 9 -26.66 0.67 10.80
N SER A 10 -26.76 0.74 12.12
CA SER A 10 -28.01 0.86 12.90
C SER A 10 -28.14 2.23 13.59
N VAL A 11 -29.29 2.49 14.22
CA VAL A 11 -29.62 3.76 14.89
C VAL A 11 -28.72 4.03 16.11
N GLU A 12 -28.13 2.99 16.69
CA GLU A 12 -27.23 3.08 17.86
C GLU A 12 -25.76 3.27 17.47
N LEU A 13 -25.47 3.50 16.18
CA LEU A 13 -24.13 3.83 15.72
C LEU A 13 -23.77 5.25 16.21
N ASN A 14 -22.71 5.38 17.00
CA ASN A 14 -22.21 6.68 17.42
C ASN A 14 -21.81 7.50 16.17
N PRO A 15 -22.52 8.60 15.84
CA PRO A 15 -22.25 9.37 14.63
C PRO A 15 -20.90 10.11 14.68
N ASN A 16 -20.28 10.19 15.86
CA ASN A 16 -18.95 10.76 16.03
C ASN A 16 -17.83 9.76 15.70
N HIS A 17 -18.14 8.47 15.57
CA HIS A 17 -17.17 7.43 15.22
C HIS A 17 -17.16 7.20 13.70
N THR A 18 -15.99 7.37 13.08
CA THR A 18 -15.78 7.21 11.63
C THR A 18 -15.09 5.89 11.26
N TYR A 19 -14.93 4.98 12.23
CA TYR A 19 -14.18 3.74 12.07
C TYR A 19 -15.08 2.55 11.71
N ALA A 20 -14.54 1.63 10.92
CA ALA A 20 -15.16 0.34 10.62
C ALA A 20 -14.09 -0.75 10.54
N MET A 21 -14.41 -1.96 11.02
CA MET A 21 -13.54 -3.13 10.91
C MET A 21 -13.79 -3.89 9.61
N LEU A 22 -12.72 -4.33 8.95
CA LEU A 22 -12.78 -5.24 7.79
C LEU A 22 -12.29 -6.64 8.20
N PRO A 23 -13.20 -7.59 8.53
CA PRO A 23 -12.78 -8.93 8.90
C PRO A 23 -12.25 -9.68 7.67
N LEU A 24 -11.18 -10.45 7.86
CA LEU A 24 -10.70 -11.42 6.88
C LEU A 24 -11.59 -12.66 6.94
N VAL A 25 -12.18 -13.02 5.81
CA VAL A 25 -13.17 -14.12 5.71
C VAL A 25 -12.74 -15.26 4.79
N PHE A 26 -11.71 -15.04 3.97
CA PHE A 26 -11.19 -16.00 3.01
C PHE A 26 -9.68 -15.83 2.82
N GLN A 27 -9.00 -16.92 2.46
CA GLN A 27 -7.62 -16.94 2.00
C GLN A 27 -7.58 -17.60 0.62
N THR A 28 -6.76 -17.06 -0.29
CA THR A 28 -6.63 -17.55 -1.66
C THR A 28 -5.33 -18.34 -1.83
N ALA A 29 -5.39 -19.47 -2.52
CA ALA A 29 -4.22 -20.27 -2.89
C ALA A 29 -3.82 -20.01 -4.34
N ASN A 30 -2.52 -20.14 -4.66
CA ASN A 30 -2.06 -20.18 -6.05
C ASN A 30 -2.37 -21.55 -6.70
N ALA A 31 -1.96 -21.74 -7.95
CA ALA A 31 -2.18 -22.99 -8.70
C ALA A 31 -1.55 -24.23 -8.03
N ASP A 32 -0.51 -24.04 -7.21
CA ASP A 32 0.19 -25.10 -6.48
C ASP A 32 -0.42 -25.36 -5.09
N GLY A 33 -1.50 -24.66 -4.73
CA GLY A 33 -2.15 -24.77 -3.42
C GLY A 33 -1.42 -24.02 -2.30
N PHE A 34 -0.44 -23.17 -2.61
CA PHE A 34 0.29 -22.37 -1.62
C PHE A 34 -0.50 -21.10 -1.24
N THR A 35 -0.61 -20.82 0.06
CA THR A 35 -1.41 -19.72 0.64
C THR A 35 -0.65 -18.81 1.59
N ASN A 36 0.55 -19.20 2.05
CA ASN A 36 1.33 -18.53 3.09
C ASN A 36 2.21 -17.40 2.52
N PHE A 37 1.58 -16.41 1.92
CA PHE A 37 2.23 -15.18 1.45
C PHE A 37 2.44 -14.16 2.57
N ASP A 38 2.69 -14.64 3.80
CA ASP A 38 2.77 -13.81 5.00
C ASP A 38 3.92 -12.79 4.91
N ASP A 39 5.03 -13.18 4.27
CA ASP A 39 6.21 -12.34 4.00
C ASP A 39 6.15 -11.64 2.62
N GLY A 40 5.03 -11.78 1.89
CA GLY A 40 4.84 -11.23 0.54
C GLY A 40 5.20 -12.20 -0.59
N LEU A 41 5.22 -11.68 -1.82
CA LEU A 41 5.62 -12.40 -3.03
C LEU A 41 7.08 -12.09 -3.35
N ILE A 42 7.87 -13.13 -3.59
CA ILE A 42 9.27 -12.97 -4.00
C ILE A 42 9.26 -12.61 -5.50
N PRO A 43 9.85 -11.47 -5.91
CA PRO A 43 9.94 -11.12 -7.31
C PRO A 43 10.99 -11.99 -8.02
N ASP A 44 10.73 -12.37 -9.26
CA ASP A 44 11.73 -13.04 -10.10
C ASP A 44 12.89 -12.08 -10.45
N ILE A 45 12.59 -10.79 -10.56
CA ILE A 45 13.55 -9.71 -10.84
C ILE A 45 13.43 -8.67 -9.73
N ASP A 46 14.46 -8.59 -8.89
CA ASP A 46 14.53 -7.61 -7.81
C ASP A 46 15.02 -6.25 -8.33
N GLN A 47 14.12 -5.27 -8.33
CA GLN A 47 14.39 -3.89 -8.73
C GLN A 47 13.76 -2.94 -7.71
N ASN A 48 14.61 -2.34 -6.88
CA ASN A 48 14.17 -1.39 -5.86
C ASN A 48 13.85 -0.03 -6.46
N GLU A 49 12.78 0.60 -5.98
CA GLU A 49 12.44 1.97 -6.36
C GLU A 49 13.50 2.96 -5.86
N ASN A 50 13.78 3.97 -6.69
CA ASN A 50 14.62 5.09 -6.30
C ASN A 50 13.79 6.37 -6.26
N TYR A 51 13.62 6.92 -5.06
CA TYR A 51 12.88 8.18 -4.84
C TYR A 51 13.39 9.36 -5.67
N SER A 52 14.67 9.37 -6.05
CA SER A 52 15.24 10.42 -6.92
C SER A 52 14.91 10.22 -8.40
N ASN A 53 14.36 9.07 -8.78
CA ASN A 53 14.11 8.70 -10.16
C ASN A 53 12.83 7.85 -10.30
N LEU A 54 11.71 8.31 -9.77
CA LEU A 54 10.43 7.58 -9.86
C LEU A 54 9.77 7.67 -11.24
N GLY A 55 10.04 8.74 -12.01
CA GLY A 55 9.37 8.95 -13.30
C GLY A 55 7.85 9.18 -13.19
N MET A 56 7.14 9.03 -14.30
CA MET A 56 5.68 9.11 -14.37
C MET A 56 5.12 7.73 -14.73
N LEU A 57 4.10 7.26 -13.99
CA LEU A 57 3.48 5.96 -14.27
C LEU A 57 2.97 5.89 -15.70
N GLY A 58 3.37 4.81 -16.40
CA GLY A 58 3.03 4.57 -17.81
C GLY A 58 3.98 5.20 -18.83
N ASP A 59 4.96 6.02 -18.40
CA ASP A 59 6.07 6.44 -19.25
C ASP A 59 7.03 5.25 -19.45
N PRO A 60 7.37 4.85 -20.70
CA PRO A 60 8.35 3.79 -20.95
C PRO A 60 9.74 4.02 -20.34
N ALA A 61 10.07 5.26 -19.96
CA ALA A 61 11.30 5.61 -19.27
C ALA A 61 11.22 5.48 -17.73
N GLU A 62 10.05 5.18 -17.17
CA GLU A 62 9.87 4.87 -15.75
C GLU A 62 10.67 3.60 -15.38
N PRO A 63 11.44 3.57 -14.28
CA PRO A 63 12.42 2.52 -14.03
C PRO A 63 11.88 1.09 -13.97
N LEU A 64 10.75 0.86 -13.29
CA LEU A 64 10.16 -0.47 -13.14
C LEU A 64 9.58 -0.94 -14.47
N LEU A 65 8.83 -0.07 -15.16
CA LEU A 65 8.29 -0.37 -16.49
C LEU A 65 9.40 -0.58 -17.53
N ALA A 66 10.45 0.24 -17.51
CA ALA A 66 11.61 0.08 -18.38
C ALA A 66 12.29 -1.29 -18.16
N THR A 67 12.43 -1.72 -16.91
CA THR A 67 12.97 -3.04 -16.55
C THR A 67 12.08 -4.16 -17.07
N ALA A 68 10.75 -4.04 -16.91
CA ALA A 68 9.80 -5.01 -17.44
C ALA A 68 9.83 -5.08 -18.98
N ILE A 69 9.89 -3.94 -19.68
CA ILE A 69 10.02 -3.87 -21.14
C ILE A 69 11.34 -4.52 -21.59
N GLN A 70 12.43 -4.21 -20.90
CA GLN A 70 13.73 -4.81 -21.19
C GLN A 70 13.68 -6.33 -21.05
N GLU A 71 13.04 -6.86 -20.01
CA GLU A 71 12.91 -8.31 -19.82
C GLU A 71 12.04 -8.96 -20.90
N ILE A 72 10.91 -8.33 -21.24
CA ILE A 72 9.99 -8.86 -22.27
C ILE A 72 10.65 -8.86 -23.66
N THR A 73 11.44 -7.84 -23.98
CA THR A 73 11.95 -7.60 -25.35
C THR A 73 13.42 -7.97 -25.56
N GLY A 74 14.20 -8.10 -24.49
CA GLY A 74 15.66 -8.27 -24.51
C GLY A 74 16.42 -7.01 -24.95
N VAL A 75 15.75 -5.87 -25.15
CA VAL A 75 16.38 -4.62 -25.62
C VAL A 75 16.68 -3.71 -24.41
N PRO A 76 17.92 -3.24 -24.23
CA PRO A 76 18.25 -2.33 -23.15
C PRO A 76 17.56 -0.98 -23.33
N VAL A 77 16.81 -0.54 -22.30
CA VAL A 77 16.19 0.78 -22.26
C VAL A 77 17.20 1.79 -21.69
N PRO A 78 17.49 2.92 -22.37
CA PRO A 78 18.39 3.94 -21.85
C PRO A 78 17.84 4.57 -20.55
N GLY A 79 18.51 4.31 -19.42
CA GLY A 79 18.14 4.91 -18.15
C GLY A 79 18.56 6.38 -18.05
N THR A 80 17.63 7.27 -17.71
CA THR A 80 17.93 8.68 -17.42
C THR A 80 18.38 8.80 -15.96
N ARG A 81 19.60 9.28 -15.71
CA ARG A 81 20.07 9.61 -14.35
C ARG A 81 19.56 10.98 -13.94
N LEU A 82 18.57 11.00 -13.04
CA LEU A 82 18.11 12.24 -12.41
C LEU A 82 18.96 12.58 -11.18
N PRO A 83 19.20 13.88 -10.91
CA PRO A 83 19.91 14.32 -9.71
C PRO A 83 19.08 14.04 -8.45
N PHE A 84 19.77 13.74 -7.34
CA PHE A 84 19.15 13.48 -6.04
C PHE A 84 18.35 14.70 -5.55
N ILE A 85 17.10 14.49 -5.15
CA ILE A 85 16.22 15.51 -4.56
C ILE A 85 16.00 15.15 -3.09
N SER A 86 16.20 16.09 -2.18
CA SER A 86 15.83 15.92 -0.76
C SER A 86 14.32 15.94 -0.62
N LEU A 87 13.74 14.86 -0.08
CA LEU A 87 12.30 14.79 0.22
C LEU A 87 11.98 15.46 1.55
N GLU A 88 10.86 16.19 1.60
CA GLU A 88 10.27 16.69 2.85
C GLU A 88 9.24 15.68 3.38
N THR A 89 9.29 15.39 4.67
CA THR A 89 8.34 14.48 5.30
C THR A 89 7.01 15.20 5.45
N LEU A 90 5.94 14.71 4.82
CA LEU A 90 4.59 15.22 5.05
C LEU A 90 3.96 14.43 6.19
N SER A 91 3.50 15.14 7.22
CA SER A 91 2.82 14.57 8.39
C SER A 91 1.47 15.25 8.58
N GLU A 92 0.49 14.50 9.08
CA GLU A 92 -0.84 15.01 9.33
C GLU A 92 -0.87 15.93 10.55
N SER A 93 -1.78 16.92 10.54
CA SER A 93 -1.89 17.92 11.61
C SER A 93 -2.19 17.36 13.00
N LYS A 94 -2.67 16.11 13.09
CA LYS A 94 -3.00 15.43 14.34
C LYS A 94 -2.04 14.28 14.68
N ALA A 95 -0.97 14.08 13.92
CA ALA A 95 0.00 12.99 14.14
C ALA A 95 0.64 12.99 15.54
N ASN A 96 0.73 14.16 16.19
CA ASN A 96 1.33 14.30 17.53
C ASN A 96 0.32 14.12 18.68
N SER A 97 -0.95 13.84 18.40
CA SER A 97 -1.96 13.67 19.45
C SER A 97 -1.96 12.23 19.97
N LEU A 98 -1.79 12.08 21.29
CA LEU A 98 -1.74 10.78 21.99
C LEU A 98 -3.02 9.94 21.85
N ILE A 99 -4.14 10.60 21.54
CA ILE A 99 -5.46 9.96 21.39
C ILE A 99 -5.90 9.89 19.91
N TYR A 100 -5.01 10.23 18.98
CA TYR A 100 -5.33 10.17 17.56
C TYR A 100 -5.41 8.73 17.09
N GLN A 101 -6.48 8.38 16.38
CA GLN A 101 -6.76 7.02 15.86
C GLN A 101 -6.90 5.92 16.93
N VAL A 102 -7.05 6.26 18.21
CA VAL A 102 -7.30 5.28 19.27
C VAL A 102 -8.81 5.05 19.41
N MET A 103 -9.26 3.79 19.30
CA MET A 103 -10.61 3.37 19.64
C MET A 103 -10.73 3.25 21.17
N VAL A 104 -11.54 4.10 21.80
CA VAL A 104 -11.83 4.05 23.24
C VAL A 104 -13.21 3.43 23.42
N ALA A 105 -13.29 2.33 24.15
CA ALA A 105 -14.57 1.77 24.56
C ALA A 105 -15.12 2.60 25.74
N GLU A 106 -16.36 3.08 25.62
CA GLU A 106 -17.08 3.66 26.75
C GLU A 106 -17.46 2.54 27.73
N LYS A 107 -17.34 2.82 29.04
CA LYS A 107 -17.59 1.87 30.13
C LYS A 107 -19.03 1.92 30.60
#